data_AF-R9TAK5-F1
#
_entry.id   AF-R9TAK5-F1
#
_cell.length_a   1.000
_cell.length_b   1.000
_cell.length_c   1.000
_cell.angle_alpha   90.00
_cell.angle_beta   90.00
_cell.angle_gamma   90.00
#
_symmetry.space_group_name_H-M   'P 1'
#
loop_
_entity.id
_entity.type
_entity.pdbx_description
1 polymer ?
#
loop_
_entity_poly.entity_id
_entity_poly.type
_entity_poly.pdbx_seq_one_letter_code
_entity_poly.pdbx_strand_id
1 'polypeptide(L)'
;MEQKKIIAIVAVIILLVAAIGVIVYTQSEGDEPQKKGLYRLDATVSDVNMGQCSATPGVILTFEQMYADYYGELVDDTLTIEDAKKDTEFWNKYGQWTPIIKDNGDGTYTVESVTGAKGHESETLIIPPVDTVVSLGTMYTETMYFLACTLYGVEPYTEEGLHNADVGAYLQSHIAGGMSYDYYVTNEVEYMLSYIDKSSYLDLGVNSVQTVEKEKLMQILEDAGENGTKEVLYLASGTRLTTDYYDNNVEPCKKTGSYYAFFGPTEISEVYSSIECIGHLTGFDDKTIQELIENIQLRLYKVYHSVQEKTDGTSSGYAYWESSSGKAIKSAMGKIIVEFLGFDSKLLDGAEHDMESLLQDKPSYLIFYTNDTRTDAEKMRTNI
;
A
#
# COMPACT_ATOMS: atom_id res chain seq x y z
N MET A 1 3.75 43.06 0.71
CA MET A 1 2.28 43.16 0.81
C MET A 1 1.80 41.72 0.97
N GLU A 2 1.66 41.30 2.23
CA GLU A 2 1.39 39.91 2.61
C GLU A 2 -0.04 39.53 2.22
N GLN A 3 -0.19 38.61 1.27
CA GLN A 3 -1.45 37.89 1.11
C GLN A 3 -1.44 36.74 2.13
N LYS A 4 -2.16 36.94 3.23
CA LYS A 4 -2.63 35.86 4.09
C LYS A 4 -3.51 34.93 3.24
N LYS A 5 -2.94 33.87 2.68
CA LYS A 5 -3.72 32.75 2.14
C LYS A 5 -4.32 32.03 3.33
N ILE A 6 -5.65 32.13 3.43
CA ILE A 6 -6.48 31.39 4.36
C ILE A 6 -6.19 29.90 4.14
N ILE A 7 -5.71 29.22 5.18
CA ILE A 7 -5.58 27.77 5.22
C ILE A 7 -7.01 27.24 5.29
N ALA A 8 -7.57 26.92 4.13
CA ALA A 8 -8.80 26.18 4.02
C ALA A 8 -8.43 24.70 4.20
N ILE A 9 -8.56 24.19 5.42
CA ILE A 9 -8.77 22.76 5.64
C ILE A 9 -10.14 22.50 4.99
N VAL A 10 -10.12 22.16 3.71
CA VAL A 10 -11.33 21.71 3.03
C VAL A 10 -11.63 20.35 3.64
N ALA A 11 -12.70 20.29 4.43
CA ALA A 11 -13.35 19.05 4.78
C ALA A 11 -13.75 18.39 3.46
N VAL A 12 -12.90 17.50 2.96
CA VAL A 12 -13.23 16.62 1.85
C VAL A 12 -14.31 15.70 2.39
N ILE A 13 -15.54 15.93 1.98
CA ILE A 13 -16.63 14.98 2.13
C ILE A 13 -16.25 13.81 1.23
N ILE A 14 -15.65 12.79 1.82
CA ILE A 14 -15.29 11.54 1.14
C ILE A 14 -16.58 10.74 0.96
N LEU A 15 -17.34 11.06 -0.09
CA LEU A 15 -18.27 10.11 -0.68
C LEU A 15 -17.45 9.23 -1.64
N LEU A 16 -16.69 8.28 -1.08
CA LEU A 16 -16.12 7.16 -1.83
C LEU A 16 -17.28 6.30 -2.35
N VAL A 17 -17.81 6.68 -3.50
CA VAL A 17 -18.52 5.77 -4.40
C VAL A 17 -17.81 5.83 -5.75
N ALA A 18 -16.50 5.62 -5.73
CA ALA A 18 -15.74 5.35 -6.94
C ALA A 18 -15.81 3.83 -7.22
N ALA A 19 -16.87 3.44 -7.93
CA ALA A 19 -16.97 2.30 -8.83
C ALA A 19 -15.95 1.13 -8.69
N ILE A 20 -15.86 0.49 -7.52
CA ILE A 20 -15.46 -0.92 -7.42
C ILE A 20 -16.78 -1.66 -7.24
N GLY A 21 -17.09 -2.60 -8.13
CA GLY A 21 -18.40 -3.24 -8.24
C GLY A 21 -18.79 -3.96 -6.95
N VAL A 22 -19.47 -3.25 -6.05
CA VAL A 22 -20.16 -3.88 -4.92
C VAL A 22 -21.34 -4.66 -5.51
N ILE A 23 -21.13 -5.95 -5.76
CA ILE A 23 -22.26 -6.86 -5.99
C ILE A 23 -22.85 -7.18 -4.61
N VAL A 24 -23.65 -6.25 -4.07
CA VAL A 24 -24.53 -6.57 -2.93
C VAL A 24 -25.63 -7.49 -3.46
N TYR A 25 -25.48 -8.81 -3.28
CA TYR A 25 -26.59 -9.75 -3.46
C TYR A 25 -27.60 -9.57 -2.32
N THR A 26 -28.45 -8.54 -2.41
CA THR A 26 -29.72 -8.50 -1.67
C THR A 26 -30.85 -8.78 -2.66
N GLN A 27 -31.25 -10.05 -2.80
CA GLN A 27 -32.44 -10.37 -3.59
C GLN A 27 -33.72 -10.26 -2.76
N SER A 28 -34.68 -9.62 -3.40
CA SER A 28 -36.03 -9.27 -2.95
C SER A 28 -36.94 -10.51 -2.88
N GLU A 29 -37.99 -10.40 -2.07
CA GLU A 29 -39.01 -11.42 -1.81
C GLU A 29 -39.57 -12.10 -3.08
N GLY A 30 -39.31 -13.41 -3.20
CA GLY A 30 -39.92 -14.32 -4.18
C GLY A 30 -39.08 -15.58 -4.37
N ASP A 31 -39.57 -16.73 -3.88
CA ASP A 31 -38.96 -18.08 -3.90
C ASP A 31 -37.44 -18.10 -4.07
N GLU A 32 -36.72 -17.98 -2.95
CA GLU A 32 -35.25 -17.92 -2.92
C GLU A 32 -34.62 -19.09 -3.70
N PRO A 33 -33.83 -18.84 -4.76
CA PRO A 33 -33.02 -19.89 -5.37
C PRO A 33 -32.09 -20.46 -4.30
N GLN A 34 -32.06 -21.79 -4.15
CA GLN A 34 -31.21 -22.46 -3.17
C GLN A 34 -29.75 -21.99 -3.31
N LYS A 35 -29.22 -21.31 -2.29
CA LYS A 35 -27.82 -20.91 -2.22
C LYS A 35 -26.92 -22.16 -2.31
N LYS A 36 -25.94 -22.12 -3.22
CA LYS A 36 -24.98 -23.21 -3.47
C LYS A 36 -23.57 -22.76 -3.10
N GLY A 37 -22.68 -23.72 -2.89
CA GLY A 37 -21.29 -23.40 -2.56
C GLY A 37 -21.16 -22.57 -1.30
N LEU A 38 -20.22 -21.63 -1.31
CA LEU A 38 -19.96 -20.69 -0.23
C LEU A 38 -21.04 -19.60 -0.11
N TYR A 39 -21.92 -19.41 -1.10
CA TYR A 39 -23.07 -18.51 -0.93
C TYR A 39 -24.00 -18.95 0.20
N ARG A 40 -23.93 -20.21 0.64
CA ARG A 40 -24.68 -20.72 1.81
C ARG A 40 -24.25 -20.10 3.13
N LEU A 41 -23.10 -19.43 3.18
CA LEU A 41 -22.59 -18.78 4.39
C LEU A 41 -23.34 -17.50 4.73
N ASP A 42 -24.00 -16.88 3.75
CA ASP A 42 -24.54 -15.51 3.89
C ASP A 42 -23.49 -14.49 4.35
N ALA A 43 -22.22 -14.76 4.01
CA ALA A 43 -21.10 -13.89 4.30
C ALA A 43 -21.08 -12.69 3.35
N THR A 44 -20.58 -11.55 3.84
CA THR A 44 -20.17 -10.45 2.96
C THR A 44 -19.02 -10.92 2.08
N VAL A 45 -18.97 -10.44 0.84
CA VAL A 45 -17.91 -10.77 -0.11
C VAL A 45 -17.32 -9.48 -0.66
N SER A 46 -15.99 -9.36 -0.65
CA SER A 46 -15.27 -8.22 -1.23
C SER A 46 -14.07 -8.65 -2.05
N ASP A 47 -13.82 -7.92 -3.12
CA ASP A 47 -12.58 -7.97 -3.88
C ASP A 47 -11.70 -6.77 -3.50
N VAL A 48 -10.44 -7.01 -3.13
CA VAL A 48 -9.50 -5.97 -2.69
C VAL A 48 -8.27 -5.88 -3.60
N ASN A 49 -7.73 -4.68 -3.77
CA ASN A 49 -6.54 -4.48 -4.60
C ASN A 49 -5.29 -5.02 -3.89
N MET A 50 -4.61 -5.99 -4.51
CA MET A 50 -3.42 -6.64 -3.94
C MET A 50 -2.29 -5.64 -3.61
N GLY A 51 -2.09 -4.60 -4.44
CA GLY A 51 -1.07 -3.59 -4.24
C GLY A 51 -1.31 -2.74 -2.99
N GLN A 52 -2.57 -2.37 -2.76
CA GLN A 52 -3.01 -1.57 -1.60
C GLN A 52 -3.10 -2.40 -0.31
N CYS A 53 -3.18 -3.74 -0.41
CA CYS A 53 -3.11 -4.65 0.73
C CYS A 53 -1.67 -4.89 1.25
N SER A 54 -0.72 -4.06 0.82
CA SER A 54 0.65 -4.02 1.31
C SER A 54 0.88 -2.76 2.14
N ALA A 55 2.02 -2.63 2.79
CA ALA A 55 2.29 -1.52 3.69
C ALA A 55 2.69 -0.24 2.91
N THR A 56 1.79 0.23 2.06
CA THR A 56 1.85 1.49 1.32
C THR A 56 0.85 2.49 1.93
N PRO A 57 0.93 3.79 1.60
CA PRO A 57 -0.13 4.74 1.94
C PRO A 57 -1.52 4.29 1.47
N GLY A 58 -1.60 3.55 0.37
CA GLY A 58 -2.84 3.01 -0.20
C GLY A 58 -3.55 1.98 0.69
N VAL A 59 -2.91 1.45 1.74
CA VAL A 59 -3.57 0.56 2.72
C VAL A 59 -4.79 1.21 3.37
N ILE A 60 -4.80 2.55 3.48
CA ILE A 60 -5.96 3.27 4.00
C ILE A 60 -7.21 3.08 3.14
N LEU A 61 -7.04 3.02 1.83
CA LEU A 61 -8.14 2.80 0.88
C LEU A 61 -8.71 1.39 1.05
N THR A 62 -7.85 0.40 1.32
CA THR A 62 -8.28 -0.97 1.63
C THR A 62 -9.07 -1.01 2.93
N PHE A 63 -8.61 -0.31 3.98
CA PHE A 63 -9.35 -0.21 5.25
C PHE A 63 -10.75 0.38 5.07
N GLU A 64 -10.85 1.50 4.35
CA GLU A 64 -12.12 2.19 4.11
C GLU A 64 -13.05 1.35 3.24
N GLN A 65 -12.55 0.75 2.16
CA GLN A 65 -13.34 -0.11 1.28
C GLN A 65 -13.88 -1.32 2.05
N MET A 66 -13.01 -2.06 2.74
CA MET A 66 -13.43 -3.25 3.47
C MET A 66 -14.35 -2.92 4.64
N TYR A 67 -14.17 -1.77 5.29
CA TYR A 67 -15.10 -1.27 6.30
C TYR A 67 -16.47 -0.99 5.68
N ALA A 68 -16.52 -0.23 4.59
CA ALA A 68 -17.75 0.16 3.92
C ALA A 68 -18.54 -1.06 3.42
N ASP A 69 -17.85 -2.05 2.85
CA ASP A 69 -18.47 -3.28 2.34
C ASP A 69 -19.17 -4.09 3.45
N TYR A 70 -18.59 -4.13 4.65
CA TYR A 70 -19.11 -4.94 5.75
C TYR A 70 -20.03 -4.17 6.71
N TYR A 71 -19.62 -2.98 7.15
CA TYR A 71 -20.29 -2.20 8.19
C TYR A 71 -21.16 -1.05 7.66
N GLY A 72 -20.99 -0.68 6.38
CA GLY A 72 -21.64 0.46 5.75
C GLY A 72 -20.96 1.79 6.07
N GLU A 73 -21.75 2.85 6.27
CA GLU A 73 -21.22 4.19 6.53
C GLU A 73 -20.50 4.30 7.90
N LEU A 74 -19.51 5.18 7.96
CA LEU A 74 -18.82 5.54 9.20
C LEU A 74 -19.81 6.06 10.25
N VAL A 75 -19.55 5.77 11.51
CA VAL A 75 -20.41 6.20 12.64
C VAL A 75 -20.29 7.71 12.87
N ASP A 76 -19.08 8.26 12.71
CA ASP A 76 -18.82 9.69 12.82
C ASP A 76 -17.68 10.12 11.88
N ASP A 77 -18.04 10.83 10.81
CA ASP A 77 -17.07 11.39 9.85
C ASP A 77 -16.58 12.80 10.24
N THR A 78 -17.06 13.35 11.36
CA THR A 78 -16.67 14.69 11.84
C THR A 78 -15.45 14.68 12.75
N LEU A 79 -14.96 13.48 13.14
CA LEU A 79 -13.75 13.29 13.95
C LEU A 79 -12.52 13.98 13.34
N THR A 80 -11.64 14.46 14.20
CA THR A 80 -10.42 15.20 13.83
C THR A 80 -9.15 14.50 14.27
N ILE A 81 -8.00 14.95 13.73
CA ILE A 81 -6.68 14.41 14.14
C ILE A 81 -6.40 14.65 15.64
N GLU A 82 -6.96 15.72 16.22
CA GLU A 82 -6.83 16.00 17.65
C GLU A 82 -7.65 15.05 18.52
N ASP A 83 -8.69 14.42 17.96
CA ASP A 83 -9.44 13.37 18.65
C ASP A 83 -8.64 12.06 18.62
N ALA A 84 -8.06 11.72 17.46
CA ALA A 84 -7.16 10.59 17.31
C ALA A 84 -5.97 10.65 18.29
N LYS A 85 -5.36 11.83 18.47
CA LYS A 85 -4.24 12.06 19.40
C LYS A 85 -4.64 11.91 20.88
N LYS A 86 -5.91 12.12 21.23
CA LYS A 86 -6.41 11.96 22.60
C LYS A 86 -6.79 10.53 22.94
N ASP A 87 -7.18 9.74 21.93
CA ASP A 87 -7.43 8.31 22.10
C ASP A 87 -6.09 7.57 22.27
N THR A 88 -5.73 7.32 23.53
CA THR A 88 -4.44 6.69 23.84
C THR A 88 -4.33 5.24 23.35
N GLU A 89 -5.44 4.53 23.17
CA GLU A 89 -5.39 3.15 22.69
C GLU A 89 -5.07 3.13 21.19
N PHE A 90 -5.79 3.92 20.42
CA PHE A 90 -5.50 4.12 19.01
C PHE A 90 -4.10 4.70 18.80
N TRP A 91 -3.78 5.81 19.47
CA TRP A 91 -2.56 6.57 19.19
C TRP A 91 -1.29 5.76 19.47
N ASN A 92 -1.26 5.02 20.58
CA ASN A 92 -0.09 4.21 20.93
C ASN A 92 0.09 3.00 20.01
N LYS A 93 -0.99 2.46 19.43
CA LYS A 93 -0.92 1.25 18.59
C LYS A 93 -0.74 1.57 17.10
N TYR A 94 -1.38 2.63 16.61
CA TYR A 94 -1.49 2.93 15.19
C TYR A 94 -1.11 4.37 14.80
N GLY A 95 -0.92 5.28 15.75
CA GLY A 95 -0.62 6.69 15.50
C GLY A 95 0.86 7.06 15.60
N GLN A 96 1.70 6.16 16.12
CA GLN A 96 3.14 6.40 16.32
C GLN A 96 3.98 5.57 15.37
N TRP A 97 5.16 6.07 15.03
CA TRP A 97 6.15 5.34 14.25
C TRP A 97 7.57 5.64 14.74
N THR A 98 8.51 4.79 14.33
CA THR A 98 9.94 5.04 14.53
C THR A 98 10.52 5.50 13.19
N PRO A 99 11.04 6.73 13.09
CA PRO A 99 11.72 7.20 11.89
C PRO A 99 12.87 6.28 11.50
N ILE A 100 12.94 5.91 10.22
CA ILE A 100 14.08 5.19 9.63
C ILE A 100 15.03 6.14 8.88
N ILE A 101 14.75 7.44 8.95
CA ILE A 101 15.51 8.52 8.33
C ILE A 101 15.81 9.59 9.37
N LYS A 102 16.96 10.24 9.22
CA LYS A 102 17.41 11.34 10.07
C LYS A 102 18.10 12.40 9.22
N ASP A 103 17.65 13.65 9.33
CA ASP A 103 18.36 14.80 8.77
C ASP A 103 19.68 15.05 9.52
N ASN A 104 20.78 15.14 8.78
CA ASN A 104 22.11 15.41 9.34
C ASN A 104 22.40 16.91 9.52
N GLY A 105 21.56 17.80 8.98
CA GLY A 105 21.70 19.26 9.06
C GLY A 105 22.69 19.86 8.06
N ASP A 106 23.22 19.06 7.14
CA ASP A 106 24.15 19.45 6.08
C ASP A 106 23.59 19.24 4.66
N GLY A 107 22.28 18.98 4.55
CA GLY A 107 21.61 18.64 3.30
C GLY A 107 21.68 17.16 2.92
N THR A 108 22.16 16.31 3.82
CA THR A 108 22.12 14.85 3.66
C THR A 108 21.27 14.18 4.73
N TYR A 109 20.81 12.97 4.41
CA TYR A 109 19.99 12.15 5.30
C TYR A 109 20.71 10.85 5.64
N THR A 110 20.65 10.49 6.91
CA THR A 110 21.01 9.16 7.39
C THR A 110 19.79 8.25 7.29
N VAL A 111 19.88 7.17 6.52
CA VAL A 111 18.80 6.19 6.32
C VAL A 111 19.20 4.84 6.89
N GLU A 112 18.32 4.23 7.66
CA GLU A 112 18.44 2.86 8.15
C GLU A 112 17.86 1.89 7.12
N SER A 113 18.73 1.09 6.49
CA SER A 113 18.32 -0.03 5.63
C SER A 113 18.33 -1.35 6.39
N VAL A 114 17.23 -2.10 6.31
CA VAL A 114 17.02 -3.38 7.01
C VAL A 114 16.87 -4.50 5.99
N THR A 115 17.61 -5.61 6.15
CA THR A 115 17.63 -6.69 5.15
C THR A 115 17.34 -8.07 5.74
N GLY A 116 16.68 -8.95 4.97
CA GLY A 116 16.45 -10.34 5.37
C GLY A 116 17.72 -11.16 5.55
N ALA A 117 18.83 -10.76 4.91
CA ALA A 117 20.14 -11.43 4.94
C ALA A 117 20.78 -11.46 6.33
N LYS A 118 20.61 -10.38 7.07
CA LYS A 118 21.34 -10.12 8.31
C LYS A 118 20.44 -9.68 9.47
N GLY A 119 19.12 -9.74 9.29
CA GLY A 119 18.14 -9.21 10.24
C GLY A 119 18.17 -7.67 10.29
N HIS A 120 17.89 -7.09 11.47
CA HIS A 120 18.13 -5.68 11.77
C HIS A 120 19.63 -5.33 11.84
N GLU A 121 20.47 -5.83 10.92
CA GLU A 121 21.73 -5.13 10.65
C GLU A 121 21.40 -3.91 9.81
N SER A 122 21.17 -2.82 10.53
CA SER A 122 20.95 -1.47 10.02
C SER A 122 22.20 -1.03 9.25
N GLU A 123 22.12 -0.97 7.92
CA GLU A 123 23.11 -0.21 7.17
C GLU A 123 22.70 1.26 7.21
N THR A 124 23.52 2.09 7.84
CA THR A 124 23.33 3.53 7.95
C THR A 124 23.95 4.19 6.73
N LEU A 125 23.11 4.68 5.82
CA LEU A 125 23.54 5.29 4.56
C LEU A 125 23.36 6.80 4.63
N ILE A 126 24.36 7.56 4.19
CA ILE A 126 24.27 9.01 4.05
C ILE A 126 23.89 9.31 2.60
N ILE A 127 22.68 9.82 2.39
CA ILE A 127 22.04 9.99 1.08
C ILE A 127 21.58 11.45 0.94
N PRO A 128 22.00 12.20 -0.10
CA PRO A 128 21.41 13.50 -0.44
C PRO A 128 20.00 13.34 -1.05
N PRO A 129 19.20 14.41 -1.17
CA PRO A 129 18.01 14.39 -2.02
C PRO A 129 18.37 13.94 -3.44
N VAL A 130 17.64 12.97 -3.99
CA VAL A 130 17.96 12.39 -5.29
C VAL A 130 17.13 13.00 -6.42
N ASP A 131 17.68 12.96 -7.63
CA ASP A 131 16.98 13.43 -8.84
C ASP A 131 16.02 12.37 -9.38
N THR A 132 16.35 11.09 -9.22
CA THR A 132 15.58 10.01 -9.81
C THR A 132 15.66 8.69 -9.03
N VAL A 133 14.67 7.83 -9.25
CA VAL A 133 14.41 6.61 -8.52
C VAL A 133 14.26 5.44 -9.51
N VAL A 134 14.96 4.36 -9.20
CA VAL A 134 14.72 3.02 -9.77
C VAL A 134 14.05 2.17 -8.68
N SER A 135 12.81 1.74 -8.91
CA SER A 135 11.95 1.15 -7.88
C SER A 135 11.60 -0.32 -8.12
N LEU A 136 11.87 -1.17 -7.13
CA LEU A 136 11.50 -2.59 -7.08
C LEU A 136 10.28 -2.84 -6.19
N GLY A 137 9.26 -2.00 -6.31
CA GLY A 137 7.99 -2.19 -5.62
C GLY A 137 7.01 -1.05 -5.88
N THR A 138 5.73 -1.38 -6.06
CA THR A 138 4.66 -0.38 -6.14
C THR A 138 4.59 0.48 -4.88
N MET A 139 4.97 -0.06 -3.72
CA MET A 139 5.01 0.68 -2.46
C MET A 139 5.81 1.97 -2.54
N TYR A 140 6.96 1.95 -3.22
CA TYR A 140 7.82 3.15 -3.29
C TYR A 140 7.22 4.19 -4.24
N THR A 141 6.82 3.77 -5.43
CA THR A 141 6.25 4.66 -6.45
C THR A 141 4.86 5.16 -6.08
N GLU A 142 4.08 4.36 -5.35
CA GLU A 142 2.77 4.77 -4.83
C GLU A 142 2.95 5.76 -3.68
N THR A 143 3.97 5.60 -2.84
CA THR A 143 4.27 6.61 -1.82
C THR A 143 4.64 7.96 -2.45
N MET A 144 5.46 7.94 -3.50
CA MET A 144 5.76 9.13 -4.31
C MET A 144 4.49 9.74 -4.93
N TYR A 145 3.57 8.92 -5.43
CA TYR A 145 2.28 9.36 -5.96
C TYR A 145 1.43 10.05 -4.89
N PHE A 146 1.28 9.46 -3.70
CA PHE A 146 0.51 10.06 -2.61
C PHE A 146 1.14 11.37 -2.13
N LEU A 147 2.46 11.45 -2.01
CA LEU A 147 3.16 12.68 -1.65
C LEU A 147 2.95 13.79 -2.69
N ALA A 148 3.02 13.46 -3.98
CA ALA A 148 2.74 14.41 -5.06
C ALA A 148 1.28 14.88 -5.02
N CYS A 149 0.32 13.96 -4.85
CA CYS A 149 -1.09 14.29 -4.69
C CYS A 149 -1.32 15.25 -3.50
N THR A 150 -0.70 15.00 -2.36
CA THR A 150 -0.76 15.89 -1.18
C THR A 150 -0.18 17.26 -1.49
N LEU A 151 1.01 17.33 -2.12
CA LEU A 151 1.66 18.59 -2.49
C LEU A 151 0.77 19.46 -3.38
N TYR A 152 0.07 18.83 -4.33
CA TYR A 152 -0.78 19.51 -5.31
C TYR A 152 -2.26 19.60 -4.90
N GLY A 153 -2.61 19.12 -3.70
CA GLY A 153 -3.95 19.25 -3.12
C GLY A 153 -5.03 18.47 -3.86
N VAL A 154 -4.70 17.29 -4.39
CA VAL A 154 -5.63 16.40 -5.09
C VAL A 154 -5.73 15.04 -4.39
N GLU A 155 -6.89 14.40 -4.44
CA GLU A 155 -7.10 13.09 -3.82
C GLU A 155 -6.54 11.97 -4.71
N PRO A 156 -5.69 11.06 -4.18
CA PRO A 156 -5.19 9.90 -4.92
C PRO A 156 -6.31 9.06 -5.52
N TYR A 157 -6.07 8.48 -6.70
CA TYR A 157 -7.01 7.60 -7.43
C TYR A 157 -8.37 8.22 -7.80
N THR A 158 -8.54 9.53 -7.65
CA THR A 158 -9.65 10.25 -8.30
C THR A 158 -9.33 10.57 -9.75
N GLU A 159 -10.33 10.91 -10.56
CA GLU A 159 -10.10 11.34 -11.96
C GLU A 159 -9.12 12.51 -12.03
N GLU A 160 -9.24 13.48 -11.11
CA GLU A 160 -8.31 14.60 -10.97
C GLU A 160 -6.92 14.10 -10.55
N GLY A 161 -6.83 13.25 -9.52
CA GLY A 161 -5.55 12.70 -9.05
C GLY A 161 -4.83 11.82 -10.07
N LEU A 162 -5.53 11.20 -11.01
CA LEU A 162 -4.95 10.33 -12.07
C LEU A 162 -4.57 11.11 -13.34
N HIS A 163 -5.01 12.35 -13.49
CA HIS A 163 -4.73 13.18 -14.68
C HIS A 163 -4.21 14.58 -14.34
N ASN A 164 -3.76 14.80 -13.10
CA ASN A 164 -3.17 16.07 -12.68
C ASN A 164 -1.80 16.25 -13.33
N ALA A 165 -1.62 17.34 -14.08
CA ALA A 165 -0.41 17.59 -14.86
C ALA A 165 0.84 17.76 -13.98
N ASP A 166 0.71 18.37 -12.80
CA ASP A 166 1.84 18.61 -11.90
C ASP A 166 2.27 17.31 -11.19
N VAL A 167 1.29 16.49 -10.77
CA VAL A 167 1.56 15.13 -10.27
C VAL A 167 2.27 14.30 -11.34
N GLY A 168 1.76 14.31 -12.58
CA GLY A 168 2.36 13.60 -13.70
C GLY A 168 3.79 14.05 -14.00
N ALA A 169 4.03 15.37 -14.03
CA ALA A 169 5.36 15.93 -14.26
C ALA A 169 6.36 15.50 -13.17
N TYR A 170 5.93 15.51 -11.89
CA TYR A 170 6.75 15.04 -10.78
C TYR A 170 7.11 13.55 -10.93
N LEU A 171 6.11 12.69 -11.18
CA LEU A 171 6.35 11.24 -11.30
C LEU A 171 7.24 10.92 -12.51
N GLN A 172 7.02 11.56 -13.65
CA GLN A 172 7.83 11.38 -14.85
C GLN A 172 9.28 11.83 -14.68
N SER A 173 9.55 12.86 -13.86
CA SER A 173 10.92 13.30 -13.60
C SER A 173 11.65 12.42 -12.59
N HIS A 174 10.94 11.91 -11.58
CA HIS A 174 11.56 11.18 -10.46
C HIS A 174 11.53 9.66 -10.64
N ILE A 175 10.62 9.07 -11.42
CA ILE A 175 10.57 7.61 -11.63
C ILE A 175 11.20 7.27 -12.98
N ALA A 176 12.48 6.86 -12.97
CA ALA A 176 13.17 6.45 -14.19
C ALA A 176 12.82 5.01 -14.63
N GLY A 177 12.63 4.10 -13.67
CA GLY A 177 12.59 2.68 -13.98
C GLY A 177 12.39 1.77 -12.78
N GLY A 178 12.61 0.48 -12.97
CA GLY A 178 12.40 -0.51 -11.91
C GLY A 178 11.89 -1.85 -12.39
N MET A 179 10.94 -2.42 -11.65
CA MET A 179 10.30 -3.71 -11.96
C MET A 179 9.69 -3.77 -13.36
N SER A 180 9.33 -4.96 -13.83
CA SER A 180 8.74 -5.13 -15.17
C SER A 180 7.55 -4.19 -15.40
N TYR A 181 7.53 -3.45 -16.50
CA TYR A 181 6.39 -2.59 -16.81
C TYR A 181 5.12 -3.42 -17.01
N ASP A 182 5.26 -4.66 -17.50
CA ASP A 182 4.16 -5.60 -17.66
C ASP A 182 3.51 -5.99 -16.31
N TYR A 183 4.21 -5.81 -15.18
CA TYR A 183 3.62 -5.96 -13.86
C TYR A 183 2.52 -4.91 -13.63
N TYR A 184 2.77 -3.64 -13.98
CA TYR A 184 1.79 -2.57 -13.83
C TYR A 184 0.59 -2.78 -14.74
N VAL A 185 0.82 -3.26 -15.97
CA VAL A 185 -0.25 -3.60 -16.92
C VAL A 185 -1.10 -4.75 -16.38
N THR A 186 -0.45 -5.83 -15.92
CA THR A 186 -1.14 -7.04 -15.46
C THR A 186 -1.94 -6.81 -14.18
N ASN A 187 -1.45 -5.93 -13.30
CA ASN A 187 -2.10 -5.62 -12.02
C ASN A 187 -2.88 -4.30 -12.04
N GLU A 188 -3.08 -3.72 -13.23
CA GLU A 188 -3.87 -2.49 -13.43
C GLU A 188 -3.48 -1.36 -12.45
N VAL A 189 -2.17 -1.10 -12.30
CA VAL A 189 -1.68 -0.07 -11.38
C VAL A 189 -1.93 1.32 -11.99
N GLU A 190 -3.11 1.86 -11.73
CA GLU A 190 -3.70 2.99 -12.45
C GLU A 190 -2.80 4.23 -12.56
N TYR A 191 -2.19 4.69 -11.47
CA TYR A 191 -1.34 5.90 -11.51
C TYR A 191 -0.09 5.68 -12.38
N MET A 192 0.52 4.49 -12.36
CA MET A 192 1.68 4.19 -13.20
C MET A 192 1.28 4.18 -14.68
N LEU A 193 0.14 3.56 -14.99
CA LEU A 193 -0.39 3.49 -16.36
C LEU A 193 -0.88 4.84 -16.89
N SER A 194 -1.25 5.76 -16.00
CA SER A 194 -1.72 7.10 -16.35
C SER A 194 -0.57 8.07 -16.63
N TYR A 195 0.55 7.95 -15.91
CA TYR A 195 1.62 8.94 -15.95
C TYR A 195 2.93 8.46 -16.60
N ILE A 196 3.23 7.17 -16.60
CA ILE A 196 4.54 6.66 -17.01
C ILE A 196 4.43 5.89 -18.31
N ASP A 197 5.05 6.40 -19.38
CA ASP A 197 5.07 5.73 -20.67
C ASP A 197 6.06 4.55 -20.69
N LYS A 198 5.60 3.40 -21.20
CA LYS A 198 6.44 2.19 -21.36
C LYS A 198 7.74 2.47 -22.14
N SER A 199 7.72 3.38 -23.11
CA SER A 199 8.88 3.67 -23.97
C SER A 199 9.99 4.46 -23.27
N SER A 200 9.68 5.19 -22.21
CA SER A 200 10.67 5.95 -21.43
C SER A 200 11.09 5.25 -20.15
N TYR A 201 10.40 4.16 -19.78
CA TYR A 201 10.64 3.42 -18.54
C TYR A 201 11.82 2.45 -18.67
N LEU A 202 12.77 2.53 -17.74
CA LEU A 202 13.92 1.61 -17.67
C LEU A 202 13.53 0.29 -17.00
N ASP A 203 13.18 -0.70 -17.82
CA ASP A 203 12.56 -1.96 -17.40
C ASP A 203 13.59 -3.05 -17.03
N LEU A 204 13.66 -3.42 -15.73
CA LEU A 204 14.51 -4.51 -15.24
C LEU A 204 13.98 -5.91 -15.60
N GLY A 205 12.76 -6.05 -16.08
CA GLY A 205 12.16 -7.32 -16.52
C GLY A 205 11.94 -8.31 -15.39
N VAL A 206 11.87 -7.81 -14.15
CA VAL A 206 11.75 -8.62 -12.92
C VAL A 206 10.66 -8.06 -12.03
N ASN A 207 10.01 -8.93 -11.26
CA ASN A 207 8.95 -8.54 -10.32
C ASN A 207 9.38 -8.75 -8.86
N SER A 208 10.65 -9.10 -8.63
CA SER A 208 11.21 -9.37 -7.30
C SER A 208 12.68 -9.00 -7.27
N VAL A 209 13.11 -8.43 -6.14
CA VAL A 209 14.51 -8.14 -5.82
C VAL A 209 15.40 -9.40 -5.89
N GLN A 210 14.80 -10.58 -5.70
CA GLN A 210 15.47 -11.88 -5.69
C GLN A 210 15.88 -12.37 -7.09
N THR A 211 15.23 -11.84 -8.13
CA THR A 211 15.49 -12.23 -9.52
C THR A 211 16.29 -11.18 -10.27
N VAL A 212 16.80 -10.17 -9.57
CA VAL A 212 17.61 -9.10 -10.16
C VAL A 212 18.93 -9.66 -10.66
N GLU A 213 19.21 -9.43 -11.94
CA GLU A 213 20.51 -9.67 -12.55
C GLU A 213 21.39 -8.43 -12.39
N LYS A 214 22.59 -8.64 -11.86
CA LYS A 214 23.53 -7.58 -11.47
C LYS A 214 23.90 -6.67 -12.63
N GLU A 215 24.24 -7.23 -13.79
CA GLU A 215 24.64 -6.49 -14.98
C GLU A 215 23.47 -5.65 -15.52
N LYS A 216 22.25 -6.17 -15.45
CA LYS A 216 21.06 -5.45 -15.89
C LYS A 216 20.73 -4.28 -14.96
N LEU A 217 20.79 -4.49 -13.65
CA LEU A 217 20.63 -3.42 -12.67
C LEU A 217 21.69 -2.33 -12.84
N MET A 218 22.95 -2.72 -13.06
CA MET A 218 24.05 -1.78 -13.29
C MET A 218 23.78 -0.88 -14.49
N GLN A 219 23.40 -1.45 -15.64
CA GLN A 219 23.07 -0.67 -16.83
C GLN A 219 21.92 0.30 -16.58
N ILE A 220 20.84 -0.15 -15.93
CA ILE A 220 19.67 0.70 -15.66
C ILE A 220 20.00 1.85 -14.70
N LEU A 221 20.86 1.61 -13.71
CA LEU A 221 21.32 2.67 -12.81
C LEU A 221 22.21 3.69 -13.55
N GLU A 222 23.09 3.26 -14.44
CA GLU A 222 23.90 4.15 -15.29
C GLU A 222 23.04 4.99 -16.24
N ASP A 223 22.04 4.36 -16.86
CA ASP A 223 21.10 5.01 -17.78
C ASP A 223 20.23 6.03 -17.02
N ALA A 224 19.71 5.67 -15.84
CA ALA A 224 18.93 6.56 -14.98
C ALA A 224 19.76 7.75 -14.48
N GLY A 225 21.03 7.52 -14.17
CA GLY A 225 21.96 8.58 -13.73
C GLY A 225 22.38 9.52 -14.85
N GLU A 226 21.93 9.30 -16.09
CA GLU A 226 22.32 10.05 -17.27
C GLU A 226 23.84 10.25 -17.32
N ASN A 227 24.58 9.16 -17.13
CA ASN A 227 26.06 9.11 -17.04
C ASN A 227 26.66 9.99 -15.91
N GLY A 228 26.02 10.02 -14.74
CA GLY A 228 26.52 10.67 -13.54
C GLY A 228 26.15 12.16 -13.43
N THR A 229 25.17 12.61 -14.20
CA THR A 229 24.62 13.97 -14.08
C THR A 229 23.45 14.05 -13.10
N LYS A 230 22.85 12.90 -12.77
CA LYS A 230 21.77 12.76 -11.80
C LYS A 230 22.15 11.85 -10.66
N GLU A 231 21.72 12.19 -9.46
CA GLU A 231 21.77 11.34 -8.29
C GLU A 231 20.61 10.32 -8.35
N VAL A 232 20.94 9.03 -8.29
CA VAL A 232 19.98 7.93 -8.44
C VAL A 232 19.80 7.21 -7.12
N LEU A 233 18.55 6.93 -6.75
CA LEU A 233 18.19 6.06 -5.63
C LEU A 233 17.59 4.75 -6.13
N TYR A 234 18.16 3.64 -5.69
CA TYR A 234 17.57 2.32 -5.84
C TYR A 234 16.74 1.92 -4.60
N LEU A 235 15.43 1.75 -4.77
CA LEU A 235 14.52 1.34 -3.70
C LEU A 235 14.07 -0.11 -3.91
N ALA A 236 14.25 -0.95 -2.89
CA ALA A 236 13.87 -2.36 -2.95
C ALA A 236 13.50 -2.96 -1.59
N SER A 237 12.70 -4.03 -1.64
CA SER A 237 12.17 -4.70 -0.45
C SER A 237 13.29 -5.33 0.38
N GLY A 238 13.61 -4.69 1.51
CA GLY A 238 14.62 -5.18 2.45
C GLY A 238 14.30 -6.56 3.02
N THR A 239 13.04 -6.83 3.36
CA THR A 239 12.56 -8.13 3.87
C THR A 239 12.81 -9.30 2.90
N ARG A 240 12.87 -9.04 1.59
CA ARG A 240 13.13 -10.06 0.56
C ARG A 240 14.60 -10.16 0.16
N LEU A 241 15.43 -9.22 0.60
CA LEU A 241 16.86 -9.17 0.32
C LEU A 241 17.63 -10.06 1.29
N THR A 242 17.58 -11.38 1.06
CA THR A 242 18.40 -12.37 1.79
C THR A 242 19.84 -12.39 1.31
N THR A 243 20.74 -13.11 2.01
CA THR A 243 22.19 -13.11 1.75
C THR A 243 22.52 -13.44 0.29
N ASP A 244 21.77 -14.38 -0.30
CA ASP A 244 21.95 -14.83 -1.68
C ASP A 244 21.65 -13.75 -2.74
N TYR A 245 20.94 -12.69 -2.35
CA TYR A 245 20.50 -11.62 -3.27
C TYR A 245 21.14 -10.26 -2.96
N TYR A 246 21.74 -10.09 -1.78
CA TYR A 246 22.28 -8.80 -1.33
C TYR A 246 23.32 -8.23 -2.30
N ASP A 247 24.34 -9.00 -2.66
CA ASP A 247 25.43 -8.51 -3.52
C ASP A 247 24.96 -8.19 -4.95
N ASN A 248 23.96 -8.91 -5.46
CA ASN A 248 23.36 -8.64 -6.77
C ASN A 248 22.65 -7.28 -6.84
N ASN A 249 22.29 -6.71 -5.68
CA ASN A 249 21.58 -5.45 -5.57
C ASN A 249 22.49 -4.31 -5.12
N VAL A 250 23.43 -4.56 -4.22
CA VAL A 250 24.33 -3.55 -3.66
C VAL A 250 25.55 -3.27 -4.54
N GLU A 251 26.15 -4.29 -5.15
CA GLU A 251 27.34 -4.09 -5.97
C GLU A 251 27.08 -3.19 -7.19
N PRO A 252 25.95 -3.32 -7.92
CA PRO A 252 25.59 -2.37 -8.97
C PRO A 252 25.52 -0.92 -8.48
N CYS A 253 24.89 -0.67 -7.33
CA CYS A 253 24.81 0.68 -6.76
C CYS A 253 26.21 1.24 -6.48
N LYS A 254 27.06 0.45 -5.81
CA LYS A 254 28.45 0.84 -5.50
C LYS A 254 29.31 1.12 -6.74
N LYS A 255 29.10 0.37 -7.83
CA LYS A 255 29.86 0.54 -9.08
C LYS A 255 29.43 1.74 -9.90
N THR A 256 28.14 2.08 -9.85
CA THR A 256 27.55 3.21 -10.58
C THR A 256 27.61 4.52 -9.80
N GLY A 257 27.89 4.45 -8.49
CA GLY A 257 27.80 5.60 -7.60
C GLY A 257 26.36 5.93 -7.19
N SER A 258 25.40 5.04 -7.48
CA SER A 258 24.00 5.21 -7.08
C SER A 258 23.81 4.92 -5.59
N TYR A 259 22.85 5.60 -4.99
CA TYR A 259 22.39 5.35 -3.63
C TYR A 259 21.39 4.19 -3.61
N TYR A 260 21.20 3.58 -2.45
CA TYR A 260 20.18 2.58 -2.23
C TYR A 260 19.53 2.75 -0.87
N ALA A 261 18.27 2.36 -0.73
CA ALA A 261 17.64 2.19 0.56
C ALA A 261 16.73 0.96 0.54
N PHE A 262 16.92 0.08 1.53
CA PHE A 262 16.19 -1.17 1.62
C PHE A 262 15.35 -1.22 2.88
N PHE A 263 14.04 -1.16 2.71
CA PHE A 263 13.07 -1.33 3.78
C PHE A 263 11.81 -1.96 3.20
N GLY A 264 11.08 -2.68 4.03
CA GLY A 264 9.91 -3.44 3.64
C GLY A 264 8.91 -3.43 4.78
N PRO A 265 8.08 -2.38 4.91
CA PRO A 265 7.09 -2.27 5.96
C PRO A 265 6.13 -3.46 5.96
N THR A 266 5.78 -3.87 7.16
CA THR A 266 4.97 -5.03 7.53
C THR A 266 3.87 -4.65 8.53
N GLU A 267 3.95 -3.47 9.12
CA GLU A 267 2.98 -2.89 10.05
C GLU A 267 2.54 -1.47 9.60
N ILE A 268 1.42 -0.98 10.16
CA ILE A 268 0.87 0.34 9.84
C ILE A 268 1.87 1.47 10.19
N SER A 269 2.54 1.37 11.33
CA SER A 269 3.52 2.36 11.78
C SER A 269 4.68 2.51 10.79
N GLU A 270 5.12 1.42 10.18
CA GLU A 270 6.22 1.41 9.21
C GLU A 270 5.81 2.03 7.86
N VAL A 271 4.51 2.17 7.57
CA VAL A 271 4.01 2.96 6.44
C VAL A 271 4.39 4.42 6.62
N TYR A 272 4.20 4.99 7.82
CA TYR A 272 4.58 6.38 8.11
C TYR A 272 6.09 6.59 8.01
N SER A 273 6.89 5.65 8.54
CA SER A 273 8.34 5.67 8.38
C SER A 273 8.77 5.65 6.91
N SER A 274 8.03 4.91 6.06
CA SER A 274 8.29 4.85 4.63
C SER A 274 7.92 6.14 3.90
N ILE A 275 6.79 6.76 4.28
CA ILE A 275 6.37 8.09 3.77
C ILE A 275 7.43 9.14 4.11
N GLU A 276 7.87 9.19 5.37
CA GLU A 276 8.89 10.12 5.84
C GLU A 276 10.22 9.93 5.09
N CYS A 277 10.69 8.69 4.98
CA CYS A 277 11.94 8.35 4.30
C CYS A 277 11.90 8.73 2.81
N ILE A 278 10.89 8.25 2.08
CA ILE A 278 10.76 8.51 0.64
C ILE A 278 10.54 10.00 0.39
N GLY A 279 9.73 10.66 1.21
CA GLY A 279 9.45 12.09 1.11
C GLY A 279 10.71 12.94 1.13
N HIS A 280 11.54 12.79 2.16
CA HIS A 280 12.78 13.55 2.26
C HIS A 280 13.76 13.23 1.14
N LEU A 281 13.97 11.94 0.83
CA LEU A 281 14.92 11.53 -0.20
C LEU A 281 14.50 11.99 -1.61
N THR A 282 13.21 12.20 -1.84
CA THR A 282 12.66 12.65 -3.13
C THR A 282 12.25 14.12 -3.14
N GLY A 283 12.75 14.89 -2.17
CA GLY A 283 12.70 16.37 -2.18
C GLY A 283 11.42 17.01 -1.67
N PHE A 284 10.53 16.26 -1.00
CA PHE A 284 9.36 16.83 -0.35
C PHE A 284 9.71 17.52 0.97
N ASP A 285 9.01 18.61 1.27
CA ASP A 285 9.16 19.31 2.55
C ASP A 285 8.44 18.60 3.71
N ASP A 286 8.90 18.86 4.93
CA ASP A 286 8.36 18.30 6.18
C ASP A 286 6.85 18.53 6.31
N LYS A 287 6.35 19.65 5.79
CA LYS A 287 4.93 20.00 5.88
C LYS A 287 4.10 19.03 5.05
N THR A 288 4.50 18.78 3.81
CA THR A 288 3.82 17.86 2.88
C THR A 288 3.85 16.43 3.41
N ILE A 289 4.99 16.01 3.92
CA ILE A 289 5.19 14.69 4.52
C ILE A 289 4.25 14.51 5.73
N GLN A 290 4.26 15.48 6.65
CA GLN A 290 3.41 15.45 7.84
C GLN A 290 1.92 15.52 7.49
N GLU A 291 1.54 16.31 6.48
CA GLU A 291 0.16 16.44 6.01
C GLU A 291 -0.39 15.09 5.49
N LEU A 292 0.42 14.36 4.71
CA LEU A 292 0.05 13.01 4.26
C LEU A 292 -0.08 12.02 5.43
N ILE A 293 0.88 12.02 6.36
CA ILE A 293 0.85 11.14 7.53
C ILE A 293 -0.39 11.42 8.40
N GLU A 294 -0.67 12.68 8.73
CA GLU A 294 -1.83 13.05 9.55
C GLU A 294 -3.15 12.75 8.83
N ASN A 295 -3.21 12.89 7.50
CA ASN A 295 -4.39 12.50 6.72
C ASN A 295 -4.69 11.00 6.87
N ILE A 296 -3.68 10.14 6.69
CA ILE A 296 -3.83 8.69 6.83
C ILE A 296 -4.20 8.32 8.26
N GLN A 297 -3.55 8.90 9.26
CA GLN A 297 -3.86 8.68 10.68
C GLN A 297 -5.30 9.04 11.01
N LEU A 298 -5.79 10.17 10.50
CA LEU A 298 -7.17 10.62 10.69
C LEU A 298 -8.17 9.64 10.06
N ARG A 299 -7.96 9.27 8.80
CA ARG A 299 -8.83 8.32 8.10
C ARG A 299 -8.85 6.97 8.82
N LEU A 300 -7.69 6.50 9.25
CA LEU A 300 -7.56 5.25 10.01
C LEU A 300 -8.30 5.35 11.35
N TYR A 301 -8.20 6.49 12.04
CA TYR A 301 -8.92 6.72 13.30
C TYR A 301 -10.44 6.68 13.12
N LYS A 302 -10.96 7.29 12.06
CA LYS A 302 -12.40 7.27 11.75
C LYS A 302 -12.91 5.83 11.55
N VAL A 303 -12.15 5.01 10.83
CA VAL A 303 -12.46 3.58 10.67
C VAL A 303 -12.37 2.86 12.01
N TYR A 304 -11.27 3.03 12.76
CA TYR A 304 -11.07 2.41 14.08
C TYR A 304 -12.24 2.71 15.02
N HIS A 305 -12.57 3.99 15.21
CA HIS A 305 -13.66 4.44 16.06
C HIS A 305 -14.99 3.79 15.64
N SER A 306 -15.26 3.78 14.34
CA SER A 306 -16.50 3.20 13.82
C SER A 306 -16.54 1.67 13.96
N VAL A 307 -15.41 0.97 13.90
CA VAL A 307 -15.32 -0.46 14.21
C VAL A 307 -15.62 -0.69 15.70
N GLN A 308 -14.98 0.05 16.61
CA GLN A 308 -15.21 -0.10 18.05
C GLN A 308 -16.69 0.09 18.41
N GLU A 309 -17.34 1.12 17.87
CA GLU A 309 -18.78 1.38 18.09
C GLU A 309 -19.69 0.28 17.52
N LYS A 310 -19.34 -0.29 16.37
CA LYS A 310 -20.15 -1.35 15.71
C LYS A 310 -20.00 -2.71 16.36
N THR A 311 -18.83 -2.98 16.95
CA THR A 311 -18.52 -4.29 17.53
C THR A 311 -18.63 -4.33 19.05
N ASP A 312 -18.74 -3.17 19.73
CA ASP A 312 -18.70 -3.05 21.20
C ASP A 312 -17.47 -3.79 21.78
N GLY A 313 -16.34 -3.70 21.07
CA GLY A 313 -15.08 -4.38 21.42
C GLY A 313 -15.10 -5.91 21.24
N THR A 314 -16.12 -6.49 20.61
CA THR A 314 -16.22 -7.93 20.33
C THR A 314 -15.79 -8.28 18.90
N SER A 315 -15.57 -9.57 18.62
CA SER A 315 -15.22 -10.01 17.26
C SER A 315 -16.46 -10.09 16.37
N SER A 316 -16.35 -9.62 15.12
CA SER A 316 -17.36 -9.78 14.06
C SER A 316 -17.38 -11.17 13.40
N GLY A 317 -16.63 -12.12 13.97
CA GLY A 317 -16.48 -13.48 13.45
C GLY A 317 -15.18 -13.68 12.68
N TYR A 318 -15.09 -14.77 11.93
CA TYR A 318 -13.91 -15.09 11.12
C TYR A 318 -13.97 -14.39 9.76
N ALA A 319 -12.82 -13.92 9.28
CA ALA A 319 -12.64 -13.58 7.88
C ALA A 319 -11.85 -14.68 7.17
N TYR A 320 -12.23 -15.00 5.94
CA TYR A 320 -11.48 -15.87 5.05
C TYR A 320 -11.00 -15.06 3.85
N TRP A 321 -9.69 -15.04 3.63
CA TRP A 321 -9.09 -14.31 2.50
C TRP A 321 -8.31 -15.27 1.62
N GLU A 322 -8.79 -15.48 0.40
CA GLU A 322 -8.23 -16.43 -0.56
C GLU A 322 -7.41 -15.73 -1.64
N SER A 323 -6.22 -16.26 -1.92
CA SER A 323 -5.41 -15.88 -3.09
C SER A 323 -5.92 -16.56 -4.35
N SER A 324 -5.50 -16.07 -5.52
CA SER A 324 -5.77 -16.69 -6.82
C SER A 324 -5.28 -18.14 -6.97
N SER A 325 -4.43 -18.62 -6.04
CA SER A 325 -4.00 -20.01 -5.97
C SER A 325 -5.05 -20.96 -5.34
N GLY A 326 -6.17 -20.44 -4.86
CA GLY A 326 -7.19 -21.21 -4.13
C GLY A 326 -6.82 -21.52 -2.69
N LYS A 327 -5.78 -20.88 -2.15
CA LYS A 327 -5.34 -21.02 -0.76
C LYS A 327 -5.58 -19.72 -0.01
N ALA A 328 -5.84 -19.86 1.30
CA ALA A 328 -5.83 -18.73 2.22
C ALA A 328 -4.52 -17.95 2.09
N ILE A 329 -4.56 -16.63 2.24
CA ILE A 329 -3.34 -15.85 2.25
C ILE A 329 -2.54 -16.11 3.54
N LYS A 330 -1.23 -15.94 3.46
CA LYS A 330 -0.33 -15.89 4.62
C LYS A 330 0.44 -14.58 4.59
N SER A 331 -0.15 -13.54 5.17
CA SER A 331 0.38 -12.16 5.14
C SER A 331 0.28 -11.52 6.52
N ALA A 332 1.36 -10.90 7.00
CA ALA A 332 1.34 -10.13 8.24
C ALA A 332 0.39 -8.93 8.13
N MET A 333 0.53 -8.15 7.05
CA MET A 333 -0.37 -7.02 6.79
C MET A 333 -1.83 -7.48 6.59
N GLY A 334 -2.06 -8.60 5.90
CA GLY A 334 -3.41 -9.14 5.75
C GLY A 334 -4.09 -9.45 7.09
N LYS A 335 -3.33 -9.98 8.07
CA LYS A 335 -3.83 -10.19 9.43
C LYS A 335 -4.13 -8.88 10.14
N ILE A 336 -3.22 -7.91 10.05
CA ILE A 336 -3.42 -6.57 10.62
C ILE A 336 -4.70 -5.95 10.06
N ILE A 337 -4.93 -6.03 8.75
CA ILE A 337 -6.12 -5.49 8.11
C ILE A 337 -7.40 -6.12 8.68
N VAL A 338 -7.45 -7.45 8.70
CA VAL A 338 -8.59 -8.23 9.20
C VAL A 338 -8.86 -7.96 10.68
N GLU A 339 -7.82 -7.96 11.51
CA GLU A 339 -7.94 -7.75 12.96
C GLU A 339 -8.32 -6.32 13.31
N PHE A 340 -7.78 -5.34 12.59
CA PHE A 340 -8.15 -3.93 12.76
C PHE A 340 -9.63 -3.70 12.48
N LEU A 341 -10.21 -4.41 11.51
CA LEU A 341 -11.64 -4.38 11.18
C LEU A 341 -12.50 -5.23 12.12
N GLY A 342 -11.93 -5.80 13.19
CA GLY A 342 -12.66 -6.53 14.24
C GLY A 342 -12.89 -8.02 13.96
N PHE A 343 -12.22 -8.61 12.97
CA PHE A 343 -12.38 -10.03 12.63
C PHE A 343 -11.26 -10.90 13.21
N ASP A 344 -11.54 -12.19 13.39
CA ASP A 344 -10.54 -13.20 13.73
C ASP A 344 -9.80 -13.67 12.46
N SER A 345 -8.47 -13.55 12.48
CA SER A 345 -7.57 -13.83 11.36
C SER A 345 -7.09 -15.29 11.27
N LYS A 346 -7.61 -16.22 12.09
CA LYS A 346 -7.15 -17.62 12.14
C LYS A 346 -7.22 -18.35 10.80
N LEU A 347 -8.17 -18.00 9.93
CA LEU A 347 -8.29 -18.61 8.60
C LEU A 347 -7.31 -18.01 7.57
N LEU A 348 -6.47 -17.04 7.94
CA LEU A 348 -5.35 -16.52 7.14
C LEU A 348 -4.06 -17.30 7.47
N ASP A 349 -4.10 -18.61 7.27
CA ASP A 349 -3.06 -19.55 7.67
C ASP A 349 -2.16 -20.04 6.51
N GLY A 350 -2.50 -19.70 5.26
CA GLY A 350 -1.82 -20.19 4.07
C GLY A 350 -2.30 -21.56 3.59
N ALA A 351 -3.29 -22.17 4.25
CA ALA A 351 -3.78 -23.49 3.93
C ALA A 351 -4.84 -23.46 2.81
N GLU A 352 -5.03 -24.63 2.20
CA GLU A 352 -6.20 -24.88 1.38
C GLU A 352 -7.36 -25.27 2.32
N HIS A 353 -8.50 -24.61 2.17
CA HIS A 353 -9.71 -24.86 2.96
C HIS A 353 -10.79 -25.36 2.02
N ASP A 354 -11.29 -26.57 2.25
CA ASP A 354 -12.36 -27.13 1.42
C ASP A 354 -13.72 -26.45 1.72
N MET A 355 -14.74 -26.77 0.93
CA MET A 355 -16.07 -26.17 1.12
C MET A 355 -16.70 -26.60 2.44
N GLU A 356 -16.50 -27.84 2.88
CA GLU A 356 -17.11 -28.36 4.10
C GLU A 356 -16.52 -27.69 5.34
N SER A 357 -15.20 -27.50 5.37
CA SER A 357 -14.50 -26.80 6.45
C SER A 357 -14.96 -25.36 6.56
N LEU A 358 -15.04 -24.61 5.44
CA LEU A 358 -15.52 -23.23 5.47
C LEU A 358 -16.99 -23.13 5.89
N LEU A 359 -17.86 -24.07 5.47
CA LEU A 359 -19.25 -24.11 5.91
C LEU A 359 -19.39 -24.44 7.41
N GLN A 360 -18.42 -25.15 7.99
CA GLN A 360 -18.37 -25.43 9.42
C GLN A 360 -17.82 -24.25 10.22
N ASP A 361 -16.72 -23.64 9.77
CA ASP A 361 -16.06 -22.51 10.42
C ASP A 361 -16.88 -21.22 10.32
N LYS A 362 -17.73 -21.12 9.29
CA LYS A 362 -18.69 -20.02 9.05
C LYS A 362 -18.05 -18.64 9.11
N PRO A 363 -17.08 -18.34 8.22
CA PRO A 363 -16.58 -16.98 8.11
C PRO A 363 -17.71 -16.02 7.74
N SER A 364 -17.76 -14.86 8.41
CA SER A 364 -18.73 -13.79 8.14
C SER A 364 -18.31 -12.92 6.96
N TYR A 365 -17.04 -12.99 6.57
CA TYR A 365 -16.46 -12.16 5.51
C TYR A 365 -15.54 -13.00 4.62
N LEU A 366 -15.79 -13.00 3.31
CA LEU A 366 -14.96 -13.60 2.28
C LEU A 366 -14.24 -12.50 1.50
N ILE A 367 -12.93 -12.62 1.36
CA ILE A 367 -12.08 -11.61 0.72
C ILE A 367 -11.30 -12.28 -0.41
N PHE A 368 -11.30 -11.67 -1.57
CA PHE A 368 -10.54 -12.10 -2.74
C PHE A 368 -9.74 -10.92 -3.31
N TYR A 369 -8.79 -11.18 -4.21
CA TYR A 369 -8.08 -10.10 -4.91
C TYR A 369 -8.81 -9.71 -6.19
N THR A 370 -8.77 -8.42 -6.54
CA THR A 370 -9.34 -7.91 -7.81
C THR A 370 -8.64 -8.51 -9.04
N ASN A 371 -7.36 -8.86 -8.94
CA ASN A 371 -6.60 -9.52 -10.01
C ASN A 371 -6.79 -11.05 -10.05
N ASP A 372 -7.71 -11.60 -9.26
CA ASP A 372 -8.05 -13.01 -9.32
C ASP A 372 -8.88 -13.31 -10.57
N THR A 373 -8.27 -14.06 -11.50
CA THR A 373 -8.86 -14.40 -12.79
C THR A 373 -10.00 -15.42 -12.72
N ARG A 374 -10.24 -16.05 -11.56
CA ARG A 374 -11.31 -17.04 -11.39
C ARG A 374 -12.67 -16.35 -11.40
N THR A 375 -13.65 -17.02 -11.99
CA THR A 375 -15.04 -16.57 -11.98
C THR A 375 -15.64 -16.61 -10.57
N ASP A 376 -16.66 -15.80 -10.31
CA ASP A 376 -17.40 -15.84 -9.03
C ASP A 376 -17.93 -17.24 -8.72
N ALA A 377 -18.34 -18.01 -9.74
CA ALA A 377 -18.81 -19.37 -9.58
C ALA A 377 -17.71 -20.32 -9.05
N GLU A 378 -16.46 -20.10 -9.47
CA GLU A 378 -15.27 -20.83 -9.02
C GLU A 378 -14.84 -20.37 -7.62
N LYS A 379 -14.72 -19.05 -7.39
CA LYS A 379 -14.40 -18.46 -6.07
C LYS A 379 -15.40 -18.95 -5.01
N MET A 380 -16.68 -18.94 -5.35
CA MET A 380 -17.77 -19.34 -4.46
C MET A 380 -18.11 -20.83 -4.52
N ARG A 381 -17.34 -21.63 -5.27
CA ARG A 381 -17.43 -23.10 -5.32
C ARG A 381 -18.85 -23.62 -5.63
N THR A 382 -19.54 -22.96 -6.56
CA THR A 382 -20.93 -23.29 -6.91
C THR A 382 -21.07 -24.41 -7.94
N ASN A 383 -19.96 -24.74 -8.63
CA ASN A 383 -19.89 -25.79 -9.65
C ASN A 383 -19.49 -27.16 -9.08
N ILE A 384 -19.25 -27.26 -7.76
CA ILE A 384 -18.78 -28.46 -7.06
C ILE A 384 -19.96 -29.21 -6.45
#